data_AF-A0A376F9I9-F1
#
_entry.id   AF-A0A376F9I9-F1
#
_cell.length_a   1.000
_cell.length_b   1.000
_cell.length_c   1.000
_cell.angle_alpha   90.00
_cell.angle_beta   90.00
_cell.angle_gamma   90.00
#
_symmetry.space_group_name_H-M   'P 1'
#
loop_
_entity.id
_entity.type
_entity.pdbx_description
1 polymer ?
#
loop_
_entity_poly.entity_id
_entity_poly.type
_entity_poly.pdbx_seq_one_letter_code
_entity_poly.pdbx_strand_id
1 'polypeptide(L)'
;MAYYTVSQKTEKRRGKLLDLGFYISFSGIVTFRNAEQLRDAARYVPLDRILVETDSPYLAPVPHRGKENQPAMTRDVAEYMAVLKGVSIDELARVTTENFSTLFHIDPARLQSV
;
A
#
# COMPACT_ATOMS: atom_id res chain seq x y z
N MET A 1 -13.25 1.24 -12.19
CA MET A 1 -12.06 0.75 -11.48
C MET A 1 -11.27 1.96 -10.99
N ALA A 2 -11.17 2.17 -9.67
CA ALA A 2 -10.47 3.33 -9.15
C ALA A 2 -9.75 2.99 -7.85
N TYR A 3 -8.44 3.28 -7.81
CA TYR A 3 -7.65 3.30 -6.59
C TYR A 3 -7.03 4.68 -6.42
N TYR A 4 -6.64 5.00 -5.18
CA TYR A 4 -6.07 6.27 -4.83
C TYR A 4 -4.73 6.08 -4.11
N THR A 5 -3.66 6.67 -4.65
CA THR A 5 -2.35 6.71 -4.00
C THR A 5 -2.34 7.78 -2.91
N VAL A 6 -2.06 7.37 -1.66
CA VAL A 6 -2.05 8.32 -0.54
C VAL A 6 -0.81 9.20 -0.61
N SER A 7 -1.02 10.52 -0.54
CA SER A 7 0.04 11.51 -0.41
C SER A 7 -0.16 12.33 0.86
N GLN A 8 0.83 13.16 1.22
CA GLN A 8 0.77 14.07 2.38
C GLN A 8 -0.45 15.03 2.39
N LYS A 9 -1.23 15.14 1.29
CA LYS A 9 -2.42 16.02 1.18
C LYS A 9 -3.76 15.30 1.33
N THR A 10 -3.79 13.99 1.61
CA THR A 10 -4.99 13.14 1.43
C THR A 10 -5.93 13.06 2.64
N GLU A 11 -5.54 13.59 3.81
CA GLU A 11 -6.19 13.34 5.11
C GLU A 11 -7.73 13.54 5.13
N LYS A 12 -8.26 14.58 4.47
CA LYS A 12 -9.69 14.93 4.51
C LYS A 12 -10.62 14.04 3.66
N ARG A 13 -10.09 13.16 2.80
CA ARG A 13 -10.90 12.45 1.79
C ARG A 13 -10.99 10.93 2.00
N ARG A 14 -10.20 10.35 2.91
CA ARG A 14 -10.10 8.88 3.10
C ARG A 14 -11.43 8.18 3.36
N GLY A 15 -12.27 8.67 4.28
CA GLY A 15 -13.59 8.06 4.56
C GLY A 15 -14.49 8.06 3.33
N LYS A 16 -14.61 9.22 2.66
CA LYS A 16 -15.40 9.38 1.43
C LYS A 16 -14.91 8.49 0.29
N LEU A 17 -13.61 8.26 0.19
CA LEU A 17 -13.04 7.37 -0.84
C LEU A 17 -13.44 5.91 -0.57
N LEU A 18 -13.40 5.48 0.69
CA LEU A 18 -13.85 4.14 1.08
C LEU A 18 -15.36 3.96 0.89
N ASP A 19 -16.17 4.99 1.19
CA ASP A 19 -17.62 4.98 0.94
C ASP A 19 -17.94 4.81 -0.57
N LEU A 20 -17.05 5.29 -1.43
CA LEU A 20 -17.14 5.14 -2.90
C LEU A 20 -16.53 3.82 -3.40
N GLY A 21 -16.07 2.94 -2.49
CA GLY A 21 -15.51 1.63 -2.83
C GLY A 21 -14.07 1.67 -3.36
N PHE A 22 -13.32 2.74 -3.10
CA PHE A 22 -11.93 2.83 -3.57
C PHE A 22 -11.00 1.92 -2.75
N TYR A 23 -10.00 1.38 -3.44
CA TYR A 23 -8.79 0.87 -2.82
C TYR A 23 -7.80 2.00 -2.57
N ILE A 24 -7.02 1.87 -1.52
CA ILE A 24 -6.04 2.85 -1.09
C ILE A 24 -4.64 2.24 -1.16
N SER A 25 -3.78 2.81 -2.00
CA SER A 25 -2.42 2.33 -2.22
C SER A 25 -1.41 3.16 -1.42
N PHE A 26 -0.46 2.48 -0.77
CA PHE A 26 0.61 3.10 0.01
C PHE A 26 1.96 2.84 -0.64
N SER A 27 2.72 3.92 -0.87
CA SER A 27 4.08 3.87 -1.39
C SER A 27 5.14 4.03 -0.29
N GLY A 28 6.41 4.06 -0.69
CA GLY A 28 7.56 4.20 0.23
C GLY A 28 7.53 5.42 1.16
N ILE A 29 6.72 6.45 0.87
CA ILE A 29 6.55 7.62 1.74
C ILE A 29 6.08 7.22 3.15
N VAL A 30 5.29 6.14 3.29
CA VAL A 30 4.79 5.69 4.61
C VAL A 30 5.91 5.39 5.62
N THR A 31 7.09 5.01 5.10
CA THR A 31 8.29 4.70 5.88
C THR A 31 9.05 5.96 6.35
N PHE A 32 8.71 7.15 5.85
CA PHE A 32 9.45 8.38 6.14
C PHE A 32 9.14 8.90 7.54
N ARG A 33 10.13 9.50 8.21
CA ARG A 33 9.99 10.04 9.57
C ARG A 33 8.77 10.98 9.73
N ASN A 34 8.56 11.87 8.76
CA ASN A 34 7.53 12.92 8.80
C ASN A 34 6.19 12.50 8.18
N ALA A 35 5.91 11.19 8.08
CA ALA A 35 4.72 10.64 7.43
C ALA A 35 3.66 10.12 8.43
N GLU A 36 3.51 10.75 9.60
CA GLU A 36 2.56 10.24 10.62
C GLU A 36 1.11 10.24 10.13
N GLN A 37 0.70 11.27 9.39
CA GLN A 37 -0.65 11.32 8.80
C GLN A 37 -0.92 10.17 7.83
N LEU A 38 0.10 9.75 7.08
CA LEU A 38 0.03 8.59 6.19
C LEU A 38 -0.08 7.29 6.99
N ARG A 39 0.64 7.17 8.11
CA ARG A 39 0.53 6.02 9.02
C ARG A 39 -0.84 5.95 9.69
N ASP A 40 -1.41 7.08 10.08
CA ASP A 40 -2.78 7.14 10.60
C ASP A 40 -3.81 6.73 9.55
N ALA A 41 -3.59 7.10 8.29
CA ALA A 41 -4.41 6.61 7.19
C ALA A 41 -4.26 5.09 7.01
N ALA A 42 -3.04 4.57 7.02
CA ALA A 42 -2.77 3.12 6.93
C ALA A 42 -3.45 2.32 8.05
N ARG A 43 -3.40 2.83 9.29
CA ARG A 43 -4.10 2.22 10.43
C ARG A 43 -5.62 2.21 10.24
N TYR A 44 -6.18 3.32 9.77
CA TYR A 44 -7.62 3.52 9.56
C TYR A 44 -8.20 2.67 8.41
N VAL A 45 -7.51 2.56 7.28
CA VAL A 45 -8.04 1.85 6.09
C VAL A 45 -8.14 0.34 6.40
N PRO A 46 -9.27 -0.32 6.10
CA PRO A 46 -9.42 -1.75 6.36
C PRO A 46 -8.52 -2.57 5.43
N LEU A 47 -8.06 -3.73 5.91
CA LEU A 47 -7.05 -4.53 5.22
C LEU A 47 -7.49 -4.96 3.81
N ASP A 48 -8.78 -5.22 3.62
CA ASP A 48 -9.42 -5.60 2.34
C ASP A 48 -9.61 -4.42 1.37
N ARG A 49 -9.07 -3.23 1.69
CA ARG A 49 -9.03 -2.05 0.81
C ARG A 49 -7.62 -1.47 0.67
N ILE A 50 -6.59 -2.18 1.12
CA ILE A 50 -5.19 -1.74 1.01
C ILE A 50 -4.52 -2.34 -0.23
N LEU A 51 -3.69 -1.54 -0.88
CA LEU A 51 -2.66 -1.97 -1.83
C LEU A 51 -1.30 -1.41 -1.39
N VAL A 52 -0.22 -2.00 -1.90
CA VAL A 52 1.16 -1.54 -1.70
C VAL A 52 1.82 -1.33 -3.06
N GLU A 53 2.64 -0.29 -3.17
CA GLU A 53 3.34 0.06 -4.41
C GLU A 53 4.68 0.74 -4.12
N THR A 54 5.48 0.96 -5.16
CA THR A 54 6.73 1.73 -5.05
C THR A 54 6.61 3.14 -5.62
N ASP A 55 5.84 3.32 -6.70
CA ASP A 55 5.90 4.52 -7.55
C ASP A 55 7.32 4.75 -8.13
N SER A 56 8.00 3.65 -8.45
CA SER A 56 9.31 3.67 -9.10
C SER A 56 9.27 4.50 -10.40
N PRO A 57 10.29 5.33 -10.68
CA PRO A 57 11.62 5.38 -10.04
C PRO A 57 11.73 6.28 -8.79
N TYR A 58 10.64 6.85 -8.31
CA TYR A 58 10.65 7.89 -7.26
C TYR A 58 10.47 7.32 -5.86
N LEU A 59 10.81 8.09 -4.82
CA LEU A 59 10.36 7.86 -3.44
C LEU A 59 10.75 6.52 -2.81
N ALA A 60 12.01 6.09 -3.00
CA ALA A 60 12.52 4.86 -2.39
C ALA A 60 12.24 4.79 -0.86
N PRO A 61 11.67 3.68 -0.36
CA PRO A 61 11.36 3.52 1.06
C PRO A 61 12.64 3.51 1.92
N VAL A 62 12.51 3.75 3.22
CA VAL A 62 13.59 3.46 4.19
C VAL A 62 13.81 1.93 4.22
N PRO A 63 15.06 1.44 4.18
CA PRO A 63 16.34 2.14 4.37
C PRO A 63 17.01 2.68 3.08
N HIS A 64 16.35 2.61 1.94
CA HIS A 64 16.89 2.98 0.62
C HIS A 64 16.67 4.45 0.23
N ARG A 65 16.16 5.28 1.14
CA ARG A 65 15.80 6.68 0.87
C ARG A 65 16.97 7.46 0.23
N GLY A 66 16.67 8.15 -0.87
CA GLY A 66 17.66 8.92 -1.65
C GLY A 66 18.31 8.12 -2.78
N LYS A 67 18.06 6.82 -2.88
CA LYS A 67 18.40 5.98 -4.04
C LYS A 67 17.25 5.95 -5.04
N GLU A 68 17.54 5.48 -6.25
CA GLU A 68 16.51 5.16 -7.24
C GLU A 68 15.61 4.04 -6.71
N ASN A 69 14.30 4.22 -6.85
CA ASN A 69 13.32 3.24 -6.38
C ASN A 69 13.09 2.16 -7.44
N GLN A 70 12.85 0.92 -7.01
CA GLN A 70 12.66 -0.23 -7.90
C GLN A 70 11.48 -1.10 -7.43
N PRO A 71 10.82 -1.84 -8.33
CA PRO A 71 9.68 -2.71 -7.96
C PRO A 71 10.00 -3.69 -6.82
N ALA A 72 11.24 -4.16 -6.72
CA ALA A 72 11.68 -5.04 -5.63
C ALA A 72 11.48 -4.43 -4.23
N MET A 73 11.55 -3.10 -4.11
CA MET A 73 11.35 -2.37 -2.85
C MET A 73 9.88 -2.34 -2.40
N THR A 74 8.94 -2.89 -3.19
CA THR A 74 7.57 -3.15 -2.72
C THR A 74 7.58 -4.03 -1.47
N ARG A 75 8.58 -4.92 -1.35
CA ARG A 75 8.79 -5.75 -0.15
C ARG A 75 8.99 -4.90 1.10
N ASP A 76 9.83 -3.85 1.04
CA ASP A 76 10.09 -2.97 2.18
C ASP A 76 8.83 -2.20 2.61
N VAL A 77 8.04 -1.74 1.62
CA VAL A 77 6.75 -1.08 1.88
C VAL A 77 5.77 -2.06 2.53
N ALA A 78 5.69 -3.29 2.04
CA ALA A 78 4.84 -4.34 2.58
C ALA A 78 5.24 -4.70 4.02
N GLU A 79 6.53 -4.90 4.32
CA GLU A 79 6.98 -5.17 5.69
C GLU A 79 6.59 -4.05 6.65
N TYR A 80 6.78 -2.80 6.25
CA TYR A 80 6.39 -1.66 7.07
C TYR A 80 4.87 -1.60 7.30
N MET A 81 4.08 -1.85 6.26
CA MET A 81 2.61 -1.87 6.34
C MET A 81 2.10 -3.01 7.21
N ALA A 82 2.73 -4.20 7.17
CA ALA A 82 2.36 -5.34 8.01
C ALA A 82 2.50 -4.97 9.50
N VAL A 83 3.60 -4.30 9.88
CA VAL A 83 3.80 -3.78 11.24
C VAL A 83 2.71 -2.77 11.62
N LEU A 84 2.36 -1.83 10.74
CA LEU A 84 1.31 -0.84 11.03
C LEU A 84 -0.08 -1.47 11.19
N LYS A 85 -0.35 -2.55 10.44
CA LYS A 85 -1.63 -3.27 10.48
C LYS A 85 -1.70 -4.34 11.56
N GLY A 86 -0.58 -4.68 12.19
CA GLY A 86 -0.52 -5.71 13.22
C GLY A 86 -0.77 -7.13 12.67
N VAL A 87 -0.38 -7.38 11.43
CA VAL A 87 -0.53 -8.68 10.74
C VAL A 87 0.84 -9.22 10.30
N SER A 88 0.92 -10.49 9.93
CA SER A 88 2.15 -11.04 9.34
C SER A 88 2.38 -10.49 7.92
N ILE A 89 3.62 -10.54 7.45
CA ILE A 89 3.95 -10.16 6.07
C ILE A 89 3.24 -11.07 5.06
N ASP A 90 3.10 -12.37 5.38
CA ASP A 90 2.41 -13.32 4.51
C ASP A 90 0.91 -13.02 4.42
N GLU A 91 0.28 -12.64 5.53
CA GLU A 91 -1.13 -12.22 5.56
C GLU A 91 -1.33 -10.94 4.75
N LEU A 92 -0.48 -9.92 4.95
CA LEU A 92 -0.55 -8.68 4.18
C LEU A 92 -0.35 -8.95 2.68
N ALA A 93 0.64 -9.76 2.31
CA ALA A 93 0.92 -10.09 0.92
C ALA A 93 -0.26 -10.82 0.26
N ARG A 94 -0.84 -11.81 0.97
CA ARG A 94 -2.04 -12.53 0.49
C ARG A 94 -3.20 -11.57 0.28
N VAL A 95 -3.56 -10.78 1.29
CA VAL A 95 -4.73 -9.88 1.20
C VAL A 95 -4.54 -8.79 0.17
N THR A 96 -3.37 -8.16 0.09
CA THR A 96 -3.12 -7.11 -0.92
C THR A 96 -3.09 -7.68 -2.35
N THR A 97 -2.68 -8.93 -2.53
CA THR A 97 -2.78 -9.65 -3.82
C THR A 97 -4.23 -9.97 -4.19
N GLU A 98 -5.05 -10.41 -3.24
CA GLU A 98 -6.49 -10.62 -3.44
C GLU A 98 -7.23 -9.32 -3.77
N ASN A 99 -6.87 -8.24 -3.08
CA ASN A 99 -7.37 -6.89 -3.35
C ASN A 99 -7.01 -6.45 -4.78
N PHE A 100 -5.77 -6.67 -5.20
CA PHE A 100 -5.30 -6.37 -6.55
C PHE A 100 -6.05 -7.18 -7.61
N SER A 101 -6.19 -8.49 -7.41
CA SER A 101 -6.98 -9.38 -8.28
C SER A 101 -8.41 -8.87 -8.46
N THR A 102 -9.07 -8.54 -7.34
CA THR A 102 -10.46 -8.05 -7.33
C THR A 102 -10.59 -6.72 -8.07
N LEU A 103 -9.72 -5.77 -7.77
CA LEU A 103 -9.77 -4.43 -8.36
C LEU A 103 -9.51 -4.46 -9.86
N PHE A 104 -8.46 -5.17 -10.30
CA PHE A 104 -8.00 -5.18 -11.69
C PHE A 104 -8.61 -6.31 -12.52
N HIS A 105 -9.54 -7.08 -11.95
CA HIS A 105 -10.20 -8.21 -12.60
C HIS A 105 -9.20 -9.23 -13.17
N ILE A 106 -8.15 -9.52 -12.40
CA ILE A 106 -7.12 -10.49 -12.76
C ILE A 106 -7.45 -11.83 -12.13
N ASP A 107 -7.47 -12.88 -12.94
CA ASP A 107 -7.66 -14.25 -12.46
C ASP A 107 -6.65 -14.60 -11.35
N PRO A 108 -7.10 -14.96 -10.13
CA PRO A 108 -6.24 -15.38 -9.03
C PRO A 108 -5.25 -16.49 -9.40
N ALA A 109 -5.58 -17.35 -10.37
CA ALA A 109 -4.66 -18.39 -10.86
C ALA A 109 -3.36 -17.82 -11.43
N ARG A 110 -3.34 -16.55 -11.88
CA ARG A 110 -2.15 -15.86 -12.39
C ARG A 110 -1.27 -15.25 -11.29
N LEU A 111 -1.73 -15.25 -10.05
CA LEU A 111 -1.11 -14.54 -8.93
C LEU A 111 -0.64 -15.52 -7.83
N GLN A 112 -0.53 -16.80 -8.16
CA GLN A 112 -0.04 -17.81 -7.24
C GLN A 112 1.48 -17.68 -7.06
N SER A 113 1.95 -17.78 -5.83
CA SER A 113 3.36 -18.03 -5.56
C SER A 113 3.73 -19.42 -6.12
N VAL A 114 4.76 -19.47 -6.95
CA VAL A 114 5.34 -20.72 -7.48
C VAL A 114 5.95 -21.54 -6.36
#